data_AF-A0A523E2T0-F1
#
_entry.id   AF-A0A523E2T0-F1
#
_cell.length_a   1.000
_cell.length_b   1.000
_cell.length_c   1.000
_cell.angle_alpha   90.00
_cell.angle_beta   90.00
_cell.angle_gamma   90.00
#
_symmetry.space_group_name_H-M   'P 1'
#
loop_
_entity.id
_entity.type
_entity.pdbx_description
1 polymer ?
#
loop_
_entity_poly.entity_id
_entity_poly.type
_entity_poly.pdbx_seq_one_letter_code
_entity_poly.pdbx_strand_id
1 'polypeptide(L)'
;MSLWVAALFAFAPAIADEPMIDHQPVECTVPEKNARICAYVLDDGEVKRVRVYFRSQNQDAYYWSEMAFDGIQFCATLPVARGKVRHIDYYVWSVDDEFQTARTRPHKISMSKSSSCSYPVIDEDPERIANVVVNATSTKQGNKIKDFEEKSVATFNPTKKR
;
A
#
# COMPACT_ATOMS: atom_id res chain seq x y z
N MET A 1 -46.61 -35.32 -35.80
CA MET A 1 -46.15 -33.92 -35.73
C MET A 1 -45.52 -33.72 -34.36
N SER A 2 -44.20 -33.83 -34.25
CA SER A 2 -43.49 -33.71 -32.97
C SER A 2 -42.74 -32.39 -32.95
N LEU A 3 -43.23 -31.44 -32.16
CA LEU A 3 -42.53 -30.17 -31.90
C LEU A 3 -41.50 -30.41 -30.79
N TRP A 4 -40.23 -30.23 -31.14
CA TRP A 4 -39.14 -30.12 -30.17
C TRP A 4 -39.06 -28.67 -29.69
N VAL A 5 -39.19 -28.46 -28.39
CA VAL A 5 -38.92 -27.16 -27.76
C VAL A 5 -37.44 -27.15 -27.38
N ALA A 6 -36.64 -26.38 -28.12
CA ALA A 6 -35.25 -26.11 -27.76
C ALA A 6 -35.22 -25.10 -26.61
N ALA A 7 -34.83 -25.54 -25.41
CA ALA A 7 -34.57 -24.65 -24.29
C ALA A 7 -33.19 -23.99 -24.48
N LEU A 8 -33.18 -22.68 -24.72
CA LEU A 8 -31.99 -21.84 -24.66
C LEU A 8 -31.62 -21.61 -23.19
N PHE A 9 -30.56 -22.26 -22.71
CA PHE A 9 -29.91 -21.88 -21.47
C PHE A 9 -29.16 -20.57 -21.68
N ALA A 10 -29.66 -19.48 -21.10
CA ALA A 10 -28.93 -18.24 -21.01
C ALA A 10 -27.81 -18.41 -19.97
N PHE A 11 -26.55 -18.46 -20.44
CA PHE A 11 -25.38 -18.31 -19.56
C PHE A 11 -25.27 -16.83 -19.17
N ALA A 12 -25.57 -16.50 -17.91
CA ALA A 12 -25.14 -15.23 -17.34
C ALA A 12 -23.66 -15.36 -16.98
N PRO A 13 -22.77 -14.45 -17.42
CA PRO A 13 -21.40 -14.44 -16.95
C PRO A 13 -21.39 -14.15 -15.44
N ALA A 14 -20.66 -14.97 -14.67
CA ALA A 14 -20.31 -14.61 -13.31
C ALA A 14 -19.41 -13.36 -13.37
N ILE A 15 -19.77 -12.34 -12.62
CA ILE A 15 -18.91 -11.17 -12.41
C ILE A 15 -17.99 -11.57 -11.25
N ALA A 16 -16.68 -11.56 -11.44
CA ALA A 16 -15.74 -11.79 -10.34
C ALA A 16 -15.87 -10.68 -9.29
N ASP A 17 -15.73 -11.07 -8.03
CA ASP A 17 -15.84 -10.17 -6.90
C ASP A 17 -14.56 -9.32 -6.76
N GLU A 18 -14.68 -8.12 -6.19
CA GLU A 18 -13.51 -7.28 -5.90
C GLU A 18 -12.72 -7.84 -4.70
N PRO A 19 -11.38 -7.68 -4.66
CA PRO A 19 -10.59 -8.09 -3.51
C PRO A 19 -11.07 -7.44 -2.20
N MET A 20 -11.16 -8.22 -1.13
CA MET A 20 -11.43 -7.69 0.21
C MET A 20 -10.12 -7.35 0.92
N ILE A 21 -9.97 -6.09 1.35
CA ILE A 21 -8.82 -5.64 2.15
C ILE A 21 -9.24 -5.49 3.62
N ASP A 22 -8.68 -6.34 4.49
CA ASP A 22 -8.78 -6.18 5.94
C ASP A 22 -7.47 -5.60 6.49
N HIS A 23 -7.56 -4.39 7.04
CA HIS A 23 -6.42 -3.61 7.49
C HIS A 23 -6.73 -2.92 8.82
N GLN A 24 -5.91 -3.22 9.83
CA GLN A 24 -5.92 -2.48 11.08
C GLN A 24 -5.05 -1.21 10.94
N PRO A 25 -5.61 0.01 11.12
CA PRO A 25 -4.87 1.24 10.94
C PRO A 25 -3.69 1.39 11.90
N VAL A 26 -2.58 1.91 11.38
CA VAL A 26 -1.42 2.29 12.17
C VAL A 26 -1.62 3.72 12.68
N GLU A 27 -1.95 3.84 13.96
CA GLU A 27 -2.29 5.13 14.58
C GLU A 27 -1.05 6.02 14.82
N CYS A 28 0.08 5.43 15.22
CA CYS A 28 1.30 6.16 15.50
C CYS A 28 2.57 5.35 15.29
N THR A 29 3.66 6.08 15.08
CA THR A 29 5.03 5.57 15.07
C THR A 29 5.97 6.64 15.62
N VAL A 30 7.26 6.33 15.71
CA VAL A 30 8.29 7.25 16.18
C VAL A 30 9.07 7.84 15.02
N PRO A 31 9.52 9.11 15.13
CA PRO A 31 10.48 9.67 14.18
C PRO A 31 11.74 8.80 14.05
N GLU A 32 12.45 8.95 12.92
CA GLU A 32 13.75 8.31 12.66
C GLU A 32 13.72 6.77 12.55
N LYS A 33 12.52 6.17 12.53
CA LYS A 33 12.35 4.73 12.32
C LYS A 33 11.42 4.46 11.13
N ASN A 34 11.60 3.29 10.51
CA ASN A 34 10.74 2.81 9.45
C ASN A 34 9.44 2.27 10.04
N ALA A 35 8.29 2.77 9.59
CA ALA A 35 7.00 2.17 9.94
C ALA A 35 6.72 0.98 9.02
N ARG A 36 6.07 -0.07 9.54
CA ARG A 36 5.60 -1.21 8.75
C ARG A 36 4.08 -1.17 8.63
N ILE A 37 3.57 -1.26 7.41
CA ILE A 37 2.13 -1.34 7.12
C ILE A 37 1.84 -2.76 6.65
N CYS A 38 0.82 -3.39 7.22
CA CYS A 38 0.40 -4.73 6.85
C CYS A 38 -1.12 -4.81 6.68
N ALA A 39 -1.59 -5.65 5.76
CA ALA A 39 -3.00 -5.90 5.52
C ALA A 39 -3.22 -7.34 5.03
N TYR A 40 -4.35 -7.92 5.41
CA TYR A 40 -4.88 -9.13 4.81
C TYR A 40 -5.63 -8.74 3.54
N VAL A 41 -5.38 -9.47 2.46
CA VAL A 41 -6.09 -9.30 1.19
C VAL A 41 -6.62 -10.66 0.80
N LEU A 42 -7.95 -10.75 0.66
CA LEU A 42 -8.69 -11.96 0.33
C LEU A 42 -9.40 -11.76 -0.99
N ASP A 43 -9.43 -12.80 -1.80
CA ASP A 43 -9.98 -12.81 -3.15
C ASP A 43 -10.45 -14.23 -3.47
N ASP A 44 -11.46 -14.39 -4.32
CA ASP A 44 -11.90 -15.70 -4.80
C ASP A 44 -11.04 -16.23 -5.96
N GLY A 45 -10.28 -15.35 -6.61
CA GLY A 45 -9.22 -15.62 -7.58
C GLY A 45 -7.81 -15.46 -6.97
N GLU A 46 -6.93 -14.76 -7.69
CA GLU A 46 -5.55 -14.52 -7.29
C GLU A 46 -5.26 -13.03 -7.09
N VAL A 47 -4.83 -12.65 -5.88
CA VAL A 47 -4.31 -11.30 -5.62
C VAL A 47 -3.00 -11.08 -6.41
N LYS A 48 -3.03 -10.24 -7.44
CA LYS A 48 -1.86 -9.98 -8.30
C LYS A 48 -0.91 -8.95 -7.74
N ARG A 49 -1.41 -7.86 -7.16
CA ARG A 49 -0.57 -6.82 -6.55
C ARG A 49 -1.24 -6.19 -5.36
N VAL A 50 -0.42 -5.80 -4.39
CA VAL A 50 -0.84 -5.03 -3.22
C VAL A 50 0.17 -3.92 -3.01
N ARG A 51 -0.31 -2.70 -2.80
CA ARG A 51 0.53 -1.51 -2.61
C ARG A 51 0.08 -0.72 -1.40
N VAL A 52 1.05 -0.12 -0.72
CA VAL A 52 0.80 1.00 0.17
C VAL A 52 1.12 2.28 -0.57
N TYR A 53 0.15 3.18 -0.62
CA TYR A 53 0.34 4.55 -1.08
C TYR A 53 0.51 5.44 0.14
N PHE A 54 1.52 6.29 0.18
CA PHE A 54 1.80 7.16 1.33
C PHE A 54 2.29 8.55 0.93
N ARG A 55 2.08 9.54 1.80
CA ARG A 55 2.59 10.91 1.66
C ARG A 55 2.76 11.59 3.01
N SER A 56 3.67 12.57 3.09
CA SER A 56 3.76 13.46 4.26
C SER A 56 2.64 14.50 4.23
N GLN A 57 2.38 15.14 5.37
CA GLN A 57 1.28 16.10 5.57
C GLN A 57 1.24 17.31 4.61
N ASN A 58 2.32 17.59 3.89
CA ASN A 58 2.47 18.76 3.02
C ASN A 58 2.71 18.39 1.55
N GLN A 59 2.35 17.17 1.16
CA GLN A 59 2.48 16.71 -0.22
C GLN A 59 1.12 16.39 -0.81
N ASP A 60 0.91 16.84 -2.05
CA ASP A 60 -0.33 16.54 -2.77
C ASP A 60 -0.31 15.12 -3.34
N ALA A 61 0.83 14.73 -3.92
CA ALA A 61 1.01 13.44 -4.57
C ALA A 61 1.47 12.35 -3.59
N TYR A 62 0.94 11.15 -3.78
CA TYR A 62 1.37 9.96 -3.06
C TYR A 62 2.67 9.40 -3.67
N TYR A 63 3.49 8.78 -2.85
CA TYR A 63 4.42 7.74 -3.27
C TYR A 63 3.76 6.39 -3.09
N TRP A 64 4.38 5.32 -3.58
CA TRP A 64 3.96 3.96 -3.26
C TRP A 64 5.10 2.96 -3.19
N SER A 65 4.87 1.90 -2.44
CA SER A 65 5.72 0.71 -2.33
C SER A 65 4.87 -0.53 -2.56
N GLU A 66 5.41 -1.53 -3.28
CA GLU A 66 4.78 -2.85 -3.33
C GLU A 66 4.80 -3.46 -1.92
N MET A 67 3.72 -4.13 -1.55
CA MET A 67 3.62 -4.93 -0.34
C MET A 67 3.95 -6.38 -0.69
N ALA A 68 4.85 -6.99 0.07
CA ALA A 68 5.25 -8.38 -0.10
C ALA A 68 4.45 -9.28 0.85
N PHE A 69 4.06 -10.47 0.37
CA PHE A 69 3.46 -11.49 1.21
C PHE A 69 4.51 -12.07 2.16
N ASP A 70 4.26 -12.03 3.47
CA ASP A 70 5.19 -12.50 4.50
C ASP A 70 4.86 -13.90 5.04
N GLY A 71 3.93 -14.61 4.39
CA GLY A 71 3.41 -15.92 4.81
C GLY A 71 2.04 -15.85 5.45
N ILE A 72 1.62 -14.67 5.94
CA ILE A 72 0.32 -14.47 6.60
C ILE A 72 -0.44 -13.30 5.96
N GLN A 73 0.24 -12.21 5.67
CA GLN A 73 -0.35 -10.97 5.19
C GLN A 73 0.59 -10.26 4.22
N PHE A 74 0.10 -9.24 3.54
CA PHE A 74 0.93 -8.38 2.72
C PHE A 74 1.47 -7.25 3.58
N CYS A 75 2.78 -6.97 3.50
CA CYS A 75 3.41 -5.89 4.24
C CYS A 75 4.36 -5.05 3.40
N ALA A 76 4.48 -3.77 3.73
CA ALA A 76 5.52 -2.90 3.22
C ALA A 76 6.14 -2.05 4.34
N THR A 77 7.43 -1.83 4.20
CA THR A 77 8.22 -0.96 5.07
C THR A 77 8.27 0.43 4.44
N LEU A 78 7.76 1.43 5.16
CA LEU A 78 7.82 2.83 4.74
C LEU A 78 9.21 3.41 4.99
N PRO A 79 9.66 4.37 4.16
CA PRO A 79 10.90 5.09 4.43
C PRO A 79 10.79 5.93 5.71
N VAL A 80 11.95 6.22 6.31
CA VAL A 80 12.04 7.05 7.51
C VAL A 80 11.56 8.46 7.18
N ALA A 81 10.57 8.94 7.93
CA ALA A 81 10.11 10.32 7.84
C ALA A 81 11.14 11.27 8.48
N ARG A 82 11.43 12.40 7.81
CA ARG A 82 12.32 13.44 8.38
C ARG A 82 11.65 14.11 9.58
N GLY A 83 12.43 14.62 10.52
CA GLY A 83 11.91 15.17 11.79
C GLY A 83 10.89 16.32 11.72
N LYS A 84 10.69 16.96 10.56
CA LYS A 84 9.62 17.96 10.34
C LYS A 84 8.26 17.36 9.94
N VAL A 85 8.22 16.07 9.62
CA VAL A 85 7.00 15.33 9.29
C VAL A 85 6.23 15.08 10.58
N ARG A 86 4.96 15.49 10.61
CA ARG A 86 4.08 15.34 11.78
C ARG A 86 3.15 14.16 11.64
N HIS A 87 2.77 13.84 10.40
CA HIS A 87 2.02 12.64 10.09
C HIS A 87 2.27 12.19 8.65
N ILE A 88 2.00 10.91 8.42
CA ILE A 88 1.96 10.29 7.11
C ILE A 88 0.50 9.91 6.84
N ASP A 89 -0.05 10.38 5.72
CA ASP A 89 -1.31 9.85 5.22
C ASP A 89 -1.00 8.66 4.32
N TYR A 90 -1.74 7.56 4.47
CA TYR A 90 -1.56 6.37 3.64
C TYR A 90 -2.87 5.63 3.36
N TYR A 91 -2.89 4.77 2.35
CA TYR A 91 -3.94 3.78 2.12
C TYR A 91 -3.35 2.54 1.46
N VAL A 92 -4.05 1.41 1.60
CA VAL A 92 -3.70 0.15 0.92
C VAL A 92 -4.58 0.01 -0.31
N TRP A 93 -4.00 -0.46 -1.42
CA TRP A 93 -4.68 -0.74 -2.68
C TRP A 93 -4.27 -2.11 -3.18
N SER A 94 -5.22 -2.86 -3.75
CA SER A 94 -4.99 -4.17 -4.35
C SER A 94 -5.62 -4.28 -5.74
N VAL A 95 -5.11 -5.24 -6.50
CA VAL A 95 -5.70 -5.69 -7.77
C VAL A 95 -5.55 -7.21 -7.87
N ASP A 96 -6.59 -7.88 -8.36
CA ASP A 96 -6.59 -9.32 -8.64
C ASP A 96 -6.13 -9.65 -10.08
N ASP A 97 -6.36 -10.90 -10.49
CA ASP A 97 -6.06 -11.43 -11.80
C ASP A 97 -7.12 -11.16 -12.88
N GLU A 98 -8.28 -10.67 -12.48
CA GLU A 98 -9.35 -10.19 -13.35
C GLU A 98 -9.38 -8.66 -13.48
N PHE A 99 -8.39 -7.98 -12.92
CA PHE A 99 -8.22 -6.53 -12.88
C PHE A 99 -9.28 -5.79 -12.04
N GLN A 100 -10.02 -6.47 -11.15
CA GLN A 100 -10.81 -5.76 -10.15
C GLN A 100 -9.88 -5.16 -9.11
N THR A 101 -10.30 -4.04 -8.53
CA THR A 101 -9.45 -3.28 -7.61
C THR A 101 -10.20 -2.88 -6.37
N ALA A 102 -9.52 -2.94 -5.23
CA ALA A 102 -10.03 -2.41 -3.98
C ALA A 102 -9.03 -1.45 -3.34
N ARG A 103 -9.51 -0.57 -2.45
CA ARG A 103 -8.66 0.25 -1.60
C ARG A 103 -9.31 0.57 -0.26
N THR A 104 -8.47 0.77 0.75
CA THR A 104 -8.91 1.33 2.02
C THR A 104 -9.20 2.83 1.89
N ARG A 105 -9.91 3.38 2.87
CA ARG A 105 -9.88 4.83 3.10
C ARG A 105 -8.48 5.29 3.49
N PRO A 106 -8.14 6.59 3.33
CA PRO A 106 -6.92 7.14 3.89
C PRO A 106 -6.89 7.03 5.42
N HIS A 107 -5.75 6.62 5.94
CA HIS A 107 -5.40 6.55 7.36
C HIS A 107 -4.24 7.51 7.64
N LYS A 108 -4.08 7.88 8.92
CA LYS A 108 -3.06 8.83 9.35
C LYS A 108 -2.19 8.22 10.43
N ILE A 109 -0.89 8.14 10.16
CA ILE A 109 0.11 7.75 11.15
C ILE A 109 0.65 9.01 11.78
N SER A 110 0.44 9.20 13.08
CA SER A 110 1.02 10.31 13.82
C SER A 110 2.51 10.05 14.13
N MET A 111 3.37 11.04 13.86
CA MET A 111 4.79 11.00 14.23
C MET A 111 4.92 11.53 15.66
N SER A 112 4.94 10.61 16.62
CA SER A 112 4.92 10.92 18.05
C SER A 112 6.27 10.60 18.68
N LYS A 113 6.72 11.44 19.62
CA LYS A 113 7.86 11.05 20.46
C LYS A 113 7.48 9.78 21.24
N SER A 114 8.42 8.85 21.42
CA SER A 114 8.17 7.49 21.93
C SER A 114 7.30 7.43 23.20
N SER A 115 7.42 8.40 24.11
CA SER A 115 6.61 8.46 25.34
C SER A 115 5.10 8.74 25.13
N SER A 116 4.68 9.15 23.93
CA SER A 116 3.29 9.48 23.59
C SER A 116 2.62 8.49 22.63
N CYS A 117 3.38 7.53 22.10
CA CYS A 117 2.86 6.46 21.27
C CYS A 117 2.96 5.14 22.06
N SER A 118 1.84 4.68 22.63
CA SER A 118 1.84 3.49 23.49
C SER A 118 2.30 2.23 22.75
N TYR A 119 2.02 2.14 21.44
CA TYR A 119 2.35 0.99 20.59
C TYR A 119 2.87 1.47 19.24
N PRO A 120 4.15 1.91 19.15
CA PRO A 120 4.71 2.34 17.88
C PRO A 120 4.87 1.14 16.97
N VAL A 121 4.30 1.24 15.76
CA VAL A 121 4.54 0.22 14.73
C VAL A 121 5.83 0.57 14.00
N ILE A 122 6.81 -0.30 14.16
CA ILE A 122 8.17 -0.15 13.64
C ILE A 122 8.60 -1.43 12.94
N ASP A 123 9.31 -1.30 11.83
CA ASP A 123 10.06 -2.42 11.26
C ASP A 123 11.43 -2.48 11.94
N GLU A 124 11.78 -3.65 12.45
CA GLU A 124 13.06 -3.90 13.14
C GLU A 124 13.98 -4.84 12.35
N ASP A 125 13.51 -5.37 11.22
CA ASP A 125 14.29 -6.31 10.42
C ASP A 125 15.23 -5.56 9.47
N PRO A 126 16.56 -5.71 9.65
CA PRO A 126 17.53 -4.99 8.86
C PRO A 126 17.48 -5.34 7.38
N GLU A 127 17.09 -6.58 7.02
CA GLU A 127 17.03 -7.01 5.62
C GLU A 127 15.88 -6.30 4.90
N ARG A 128 14.69 -6.23 5.52
CA ARG A 128 13.57 -5.48 4.94
C ARG A 128 13.86 -3.99 4.83
N ILE A 129 14.42 -3.40 5.88
CA ILE A 129 14.78 -1.97 5.91
C ILE A 129 15.82 -1.65 4.82
N ALA A 130 16.81 -2.52 4.62
CA ALA A 130 17.85 -2.32 3.61
C ALA A 130 17.34 -2.43 2.16
N ASN A 131 16.13 -2.96 1.95
CA ASN A 131 15.56 -3.22 0.62
C ASN A 131 14.30 -2.38 0.31
N VAL A 132 14.09 -1.27 1.03
CA VAL A 132 12.93 -0.40 0.80
C VAL A 132 12.96 0.21 -0.61
N VAL A 133 11.94 -0.09 -1.41
CA VAL A 133 11.73 0.50 -2.74
C VAL A 133 10.55 1.47 -2.71
N VAL A 134 10.75 2.67 -3.24
CA VAL A 134 9.71 3.71 -3.30
C VAL A 134 9.55 4.22 -4.72
N ASN A 135 8.32 4.42 -5.14
CA ASN A 135 7.96 4.87 -6.49
C ASN A 135 7.16 6.17 -6.41
N ALA A 136 7.44 7.10 -7.33
CA ALA A 136 6.66 8.31 -7.49
C ALA A 136 5.38 8.07 -8.30
N THR A 137 4.32 8.82 -7.99
CA THR A 137 3.08 8.85 -8.80
C THR A 137 3.02 10.06 -9.72
N SER A 138 3.88 11.06 -9.50
CA SER A 138 3.84 12.34 -10.21
C SER A 138 5.24 12.81 -10.61
N THR A 139 5.35 13.36 -11.82
CA THR A 139 6.57 14.02 -12.31
C THR A 139 6.97 15.23 -11.46
N LYS A 140 6.02 15.84 -10.72
CA LYS A 140 6.30 16.94 -9.78
C LYS A 140 7.12 16.52 -8.57
N GLN A 141 7.19 15.22 -8.26
CA GLN A 141 8.01 14.70 -7.16
C GLN A 141 9.51 14.68 -7.49
N GLY A 142 9.88 14.85 -8.77
CA GLY A 142 11.27 14.95 -9.21
C GLY A 142 12.07 13.67 -8.95
N ASN A 143 13.39 13.80 -8.81
CA ASN A 143 14.33 12.67 -8.73
C ASN A 143 14.75 12.32 -7.29
N LYS A 144 14.13 12.92 -6.27
CA LYS A 144 14.46 12.69 -4.86
C LYS A 144 13.20 12.55 -4.03
N ILE A 145 13.24 11.68 -3.03
CA ILE A 145 12.11 11.50 -2.11
C ILE A 145 12.05 12.66 -1.12
N LYS A 146 11.03 13.52 -1.25
CA LYS A 146 10.86 14.69 -0.39
C LYS A 146 10.25 14.28 0.95
N ASP A 147 10.71 14.90 2.03
CA ASP A 147 10.25 14.71 3.42
C ASP A 147 10.51 13.33 4.05
N PHE A 148 11.09 12.41 3.30
CA PHE A 148 11.63 11.13 3.79
C PHE A 148 13.16 11.10 3.64
N GLU A 149 13.84 10.25 4.39
CA GLU A 149 15.30 10.12 4.35
C GLU A 149 15.74 9.28 3.15
N GLU A 150 16.56 9.86 2.27
CA GLU A 150 17.06 9.15 1.08
C GLU A 150 17.84 7.88 1.46
N LYS A 151 18.61 7.90 2.54
CA LYS A 151 19.35 6.73 3.06
C LYS A 151 18.47 5.57 3.55
N SER A 152 17.18 5.84 3.80
CA SER A 152 16.21 4.82 4.23
C SER A 152 15.48 4.15 3.06
N VAL A 153 15.86 4.51 1.83
CA VAL A 153 15.32 3.98 0.58
C VAL A 153 16.46 3.34 -0.20
N ALA A 154 16.38 2.05 -0.44
CA ALA A 154 17.32 1.32 -1.29
C ALA A 154 17.20 1.77 -2.76
N THR A 155 15.97 1.99 -3.23
CA THR A 155 15.71 2.42 -4.61
C THR A 155 14.53 3.39 -4.66
N PHE A 156 14.76 4.56 -5.25
CA PHE A 156 13.69 5.51 -5.57
C PHE A 156 13.47 5.59 -7.08
N ASN A 157 12.26 5.27 -7.53
CA ASN A 157 11.86 5.28 -8.94
C ASN A 157 11.01 6.52 -9.24
N PRO A 158 11.59 7.59 -9.83
CA PRO A 158 10.84 8.78 -10.20
C PRO A 158 9.94 8.52 -11.42
N THR A 159 8.83 9.25 -11.51
CA THR A 159 7.99 9.25 -12.71
C THR A 159 8.69 10.00 -13.84
N LYS A 160 8.90 9.35 -14.99
CA LYS A 160 9.45 10.00 -16.18
C LYS A 160 8.38 10.85 -16.87
N LYS A 161 8.76 12.03 -17.36
CA LYS A 161 7.91 12.82 -18.27
C LYS A 161 7.82 12.02 -19.58
N ARG A 162 6.60 11.64 -19.97
CA ARG A 162 6.33 11.06 -21.29
C ARG A 162 6.45 12.12 -22.36
#